data_AF-V4ZTC4-F1
#
_entry.id   AF-V4ZTC4-F1
#
_cell.length_a   1.000
_cell.length_b   1.000
_cell.length_c   1.000
_cell.angle_alpha   90.00
_cell.angle_beta   90.00
_cell.angle_gamma   90.00
#
_symmetry.space_group_name_H-M   'P 1'
#
loop_
_entity.id
_entity.type
_entity.pdbx_description
1 polymer ?
#
loop_
_entity_poly.entity_id
_entity_poly.type
_entity_poly.pdbx_seq_one_letter_code
_entity_poly.pdbx_strand_id
1 'polypeptide(L)' 'MVGPSHTDEERRSANVRLSAGFVGLVALSGGLVALTAGGTLVQLGGGVAAGAVLGLALLLFLRRLVGEFS' A
#
# COMPACT_ATOMS: atom_id res chain seq x y z
N MET A 1 26.57 -5.56 15.51
CA MET A 1 25.51 -4.93 14.71
C MET A 1 26.17 -3.99 13.73
N VAL A 2 25.93 -4.16 12.43
CA VAL A 2 26.49 -3.27 11.40
C VAL A 2 25.80 -1.92 11.56
N GLY A 3 26.58 -0.84 11.62
CA GLY A 3 26.03 0.52 11.70
C GLY A 3 25.09 0.79 10.53
N PRO A 4 24.06 1.64 10.71
CA PRO A 4 23.04 1.89 9.69
C PRO A 4 23.70 2.29 8.37
N SER A 5 23.55 1.45 7.34
CA SER A 5 24.14 1.65 6.00
C SER A 5 23.50 2.80 5.21
N HIS A 6 22.49 3.44 5.78
CA HIS A 6 21.70 4.48 5.14
C HIS A 6 21.48 5.65 6.09
N THR A 7 21.58 6.86 5.54
CA THR A 7 21.15 8.08 6.23
C THR A 7 19.64 8.04 6.46
N ASP A 8 19.14 8.77 7.47
CA ASP A 8 17.70 8.79 7.78
C ASP A 8 16.84 9.29 6.61
N GLU A 9 17.40 10.14 5.75
CA GLU A 9 16.74 10.66 4.55
C GLU A 9 16.61 9.59 3.45
N GLU A 10 17.65 8.78 3.23
CA GLU A 10 17.60 7.63 2.31
C GLU A 10 16.55 6.61 2.78
N ARG A 11 16.46 6.36 4.09
CA ARG A 11 15.44 5.50 4.67
C ARG A 11 14.03 6.04 4.45
N ARG A 12 13.83 7.35 4.66
CA ARG A 12 12.52 7.97 4.46
C ARG A 12 12.07 7.87 3.02
N SER A 13 12.93 8.21 2.07
CA SER A 13 12.60 8.14 0.64
C SER A 13 12.33 6.70 0.17
N ALA A 14 13.12 5.73 0.62
CA ALA A 14 12.90 4.31 0.35
C ALA A 14 11.54 3.83 0.92
N ASN A 15 11.22 4.22 2.15
CA ASN A 15 9.97 3.84 2.80
C ASN A 15 8.74 4.45 2.11
N VAL A 16 8.83 5.69 1.62
CA VAL A 16 7.77 6.33 0.83
C VAL A 16 7.53 5.57 -0.47
N ARG A 17 8.59 5.22 -1.21
CA ARG A 17 8.49 4.43 -2.45
C ARG A 17 7.86 3.06 -2.20
N LEU A 18 8.30 2.37 -1.15
CA LEU A 18 7.76 1.07 -0.77
C LEU A 18 6.28 1.17 -0.40
N SER A 19 5.91 2.16 0.41
CA SER A 19 4.52 2.42 0.81
C SER A 19 3.63 2.70 -0.41
N ALA A 20 4.10 3.56 -1.32
CA ALA A 20 3.37 3.88 -2.55
C ALA A 20 3.21 2.64 -3.45
N GLY A 21 4.28 1.84 -3.60
CA GLY A 21 4.25 0.59 -4.35
C GLY A 21 3.26 -0.41 -3.76
N PHE A 22 3.25 -0.60 -2.44
CA PHE A 22 2.30 -1.45 -1.75
C PHE A 22 0.85 -1.03 -2.01
N VAL A 23 0.51 0.24 -1.80
CA VAL A 23 -0.86 0.74 -2.06
C VAL A 23 -1.24 0.56 -3.53
N GLY A 24 -0.32 0.85 -4.45
CA GLY A 24 -0.54 0.65 -5.88
C GLY A 24 -0.83 -0.81 -6.22
N LEU A 25 -0.09 -1.77 -5.65
CA LEU A 25 -0.32 -3.20 -5.86
C LEU A 25 -1.69 -3.64 -5.32
N VAL A 26 -2.10 -3.18 -4.13
CA VAL A 26 -3.41 -3.51 -3.56
C VAL A 26 -4.55 -2.90 -4.41
N ALA A 27 -4.38 -1.65 -4.87
CA ALA A 27 -5.34 -0.99 -5.76
C ALA A 27 -5.50 -1.76 -7.09
N LEU A 28 -4.39 -2.09 -7.76
CA LEU A 28 -4.43 -2.87 -8.99
C LEU A 28 -5.03 -4.26 -8.76
N SER A 29 -4.72 -4.90 -7.64
CA SER A 29 -5.32 -6.19 -7.27
C SER A 29 -6.84 -6.10 -7.17
N GLY A 30 -7.39 -5.08 -6.50
CA GLY A 30 -8.84 -4.88 -6.43
C GLY A 30 -9.50 -4.67 -7.79
N GLY A 31 -8.84 -3.94 -8.70
CA GLY A 31 -9.30 -3.78 -10.08
C GLY A 31 -9.25 -5.08 -10.88
N LEU A 32 -8.17 -5.86 -10.73
CA LEU A 32 -8.02 -7.16 -11.38
C LEU A 32 -9.08 -8.16 -10.89
N VAL A 33 -9.40 -8.16 -9.59
CA VAL A 33 -10.49 -9.00 -9.04
C VAL A 33 -11.84 -8.62 -9.64
N ALA A 34 -12.14 -7.33 -9.78
CA ALA A 34 -13.37 -6.88 -10.43
C ALA A 34 -13.42 -7.30 -11.91
N LEU A 35 -12.27 -7.23 -12.61
CA LEU A 35 -12.16 -7.66 -14.00
C LEU A 35 -12.36 -9.17 -14.16
N THR A 36 -11.75 -9.99 -13.30
CA THR A 36 -11.91 -11.46 -13.36
C THR A 36 -13.32 -11.91 -12.97
N ALA A 37 -14.04 -11.12 -12.17
CA ALA A 37 -15.44 -11.34 -11.85
C ALA A 37 -16.42 -10.90 -12.97
N GLY A 38 -15.93 -10.43 -14.11
CA GLY A 38 -16.77 -9.96 -15.22
C GLY A 38 -17.44 -8.61 -14.93
N GLY A 39 -16.87 -7.80 -14.05
CA GLY A 39 -17.44 -6.53 -13.63
C GLY A 39 -17.44 -5.47 -14.74
N THR A 40 -18.38 -4.54 -14.66
CA THR A 40 -18.46 -3.38 -15.57
C THR A 40 -17.32 -2.39 -15.31
N LEU A 41 -17.09 -1.44 -16.22
CA LEU A 41 -16.12 -0.34 -16.05
C LEU A 41 -16.26 0.39 -14.71
N VAL A 42 -17.50 0.59 -14.24
CA VAL A 42 -17.79 1.23 -12.95
C VAL A 42 -17.32 0.36 -11.79
N GLN A 43 -17.56 -0.95 -11.86
CA GLN A 43 -17.11 -1.91 -10.84
C GLN A 43 -15.59 -2.07 -10.84
N LEU A 44 -14.95 -1.96 -12.01
CA LEU A 44 -13.50 -1.96 -12.15
C LEU A 44 -12.88 -0.75 -11.45
N GLY A 45 -13.41 0.46 -11.72
CA GLY A 45 -13.02 1.68 -11.02
C GLY A 45 -13.28 1.59 -9.51
N GLY A 46 -14.41 1.01 -9.12
CA GLY A 46 -14.76 0.73 -7.73
C GLY A 46 -13.78 -0.23 -7.05
N GLY A 47 -13.36 -1.30 -7.73
CA GLY A 47 -12.37 -2.26 -7.24
C GLY A 47 -11.00 -1.63 -7.02
N VAL A 48 -10.55 -0.78 -7.95
CA VAL A 48 -9.29 -0.03 -7.80
C VAL A 48 -9.38 0.95 -6.62
N ALA A 49 -10.49 1.70 -6.51
CA ALA A 49 -10.70 2.64 -5.42
C ALA A 49 -10.76 1.93 -4.05
N ALA A 50 -11.50 0.82 -3.96
CA ALA A 50 -11.59 0.01 -2.75
C ALA A 50 -10.23 -0.59 -2.37
N GLY A 51 -9.47 -1.10 -3.34
CA GLY A 51 -8.11 -1.59 -3.11
C GLY A 51 -7.16 -0.50 -2.63
N ALA A 52 -7.24 0.72 -3.18
CA ALA A 52 -6.43 1.84 -2.71
C ALA A 52 -6.77 2.23 -1.26
N VAL A 53 -8.06 2.32 -0.94
CA VAL A 53 -8.53 2.59 0.43
C VAL A 53 -8.05 1.51 1.40
N LEU A 54 -8.16 0.23 1.01
CA LEU A 54 -7.69 -0.89 1.82
C LEU A 54 -6.16 -0.85 2.01
N GLY A 55 -5.40 -0.58 0.95
CA GLY A 55 -3.94 -0.45 1.02
C GLY A 55 -3.51 0.67 1.98
N LEU A 56 -4.18 1.82 1.93
CA LEU A 56 -3.94 2.92 2.88
C LEU A 56 -4.32 2.53 4.31
N ALA A 57 -5.48 1.88 4.52
CA ALA A 57 -5.91 1.42 5.83
C ALA A 57 -4.91 0.44 6.45
N LEU A 58 -4.37 -0.49 5.65
CA LEU A 58 -3.34 -1.44 6.08
C LEU A 58 -2.03 -0.74 6.44
N LEU A 59 -1.59 0.26 5.66
CA LEU A 59 -0.41 1.05 6.02
C LEU A 59 -0.60 1.84 7.31
N LEU A 60 -1.76 2.45 7.50
CA LEU A 60 -2.09 3.17 8.73
C LEU A 60 -2.13 2.22 9.92
N PHE A 61 -2.73 1.04 9.75
CA PHE A 61 -2.73 -0.01 10.76
C PHE A 61 -1.31 -0.43 11.12
N LEU A 62 -0.45 -0.70 10.13
CA LEU A 62 0.93 -1.10 10.37
C LEU A 62 1.73 0.00 11.09
N ARG A 63 1.55 1.26 10.70
CA ARG A 63 2.21 2.40 11.37
C ARG A 63 1.73 2.57 12.81
N ARG A 64 0.43 2.42 13.04
CA ARG A 64 -0.15 2.47 14.39
C ARG A 64 0.39 1.34 15.25
N LEU A 65 0.40 0.12 14.72
CA LEU A 65 0.90 -1.07 15.40
C LEU A 65 2.39 -0.91 15.76
N VAL A 66 3.23 -0.46 14.84
CA VAL A 66 4.67 -0.23 15.13
C VAL A 66 4.85 0.82 16.22
N GLY A 67 4.03 1.87 16.23
CA GLY A 67 4.05 2.88 17.29
C GLY A 67 3.64 2.36 18.68
N GLU A 68 2.97 1.21 18.77
CA GLU A 68 2.67 0.57 20.05
C GLU A 68 3.88 -0.17 20.66
N PHE A 69 4.90 -0.48 19.85
CA PHE A 69 6.08 -1.25 20.27
C PHE A 69 7.38 -0.42 20.35
N SER A 70 7.32 0.88 20.05
CA SER A 70 8.46 1.81 20.12
C SER A 70 8.43 2.67 21.38
#